data_AF-A0A0P8B953-F1
#
_entry.id   AF-A0A0P8B953-F1
#
_cell.length_a   1.000
_cell.length_b   1.000
_cell.length_c   1.000
_cell.angle_alpha   90.00
_cell.angle_beta   90.00
_cell.angle_gamma   90.00
#
_symmetry.space_group_name_H-M   'P 1'
#
loop_
_entity.id
_entity.type
_entity.pdbx_description
1 polymer ?
#
loop_
_entity_poly.entity_id
_entity_poly.type
_entity_poly.pdbx_seq_one_letter_code
_entity_poly.pdbx_strand_id
1 'polypeptide(L)'
;MSSPRFHGRYEQIGRECEAPGCREAGEFRAPGCRPNGFDGPGDWRWFCLEHVREFNAGYDWFEGLSPEEILAAQSPIAGWRTESRAFRPDTHVDGMPRWADYADPLDAISARARGVRSRAEREARMAASGRFSREEAQALETMGLGSDIDKTRLR
;
A
#
# COMPACT_ATOMS: atom_id res chain seq x y z
N MET A 1 26.22 24.68 5.43
CA MET A 1 24.89 25.01 4.86
C MET A 1 24.02 25.44 6.02
N SER A 2 23.51 26.68 5.99
CA SER A 2 22.73 27.24 7.10
C SER A 2 21.45 26.43 7.26
N SER A 3 21.18 25.90 8.45
CA SER A 3 19.94 25.17 8.69
C SER A 3 18.76 26.13 8.45
N PRO A 4 17.74 25.77 7.65
CA PRO A 4 16.64 26.66 7.38
C PRO A 4 15.95 27.01 8.71
N ARG A 5 15.85 28.32 9.00
CA ARG A 5 15.25 28.84 10.23
C ARG A 5 13.80 28.39 10.43
N PHE A 6 13.14 27.94 9.37
CA PHE A 6 11.77 27.46 9.37
C PHE A 6 11.73 25.95 9.12
N HIS A 7 11.18 25.23 10.09
CA HIS A 7 10.92 23.79 9.94
C HIS A 7 9.81 23.61 8.88
N GLY A 8 10.01 22.68 7.95
CA GLY A 8 9.06 22.42 6.86
C GLY A 8 9.21 23.32 5.63
N ARG A 9 10.20 24.23 5.60
CA ARG A 9 10.55 25.00 4.38
C ARG A 9 11.20 24.07 3.36
N TYR A 10 10.72 24.14 2.13
CA TYR A 10 11.30 23.43 0.99
C TYR A 10 12.02 24.43 0.10
N GLU A 11 13.34 24.33 0.02
CA GLU A 11 14.19 25.28 -0.72
C GLU A 11 14.16 25.09 -2.25
N GLN A 12 13.09 24.51 -2.80
CA GLN A 12 12.99 24.29 -4.25
C GLN A 12 12.72 25.61 -4.99
N ILE A 13 13.67 25.95 -5.84
CA ILE A 13 13.66 27.13 -6.70
C ILE A 13 12.69 26.88 -7.86
N GLY A 14 11.71 27.76 -8.04
CA GLY A 14 10.86 27.80 -9.25
C GLY A 14 9.36 27.56 -9.05
N ARG A 15 8.86 27.37 -7.81
CA ARG A 15 7.42 27.35 -7.53
C ARG A 15 6.94 28.69 -6.99
N GLU A 16 5.86 29.19 -7.58
CA GLU A 16 5.14 30.38 -7.09
C GLU A 16 4.08 29.96 -6.05
N CYS A 17 3.69 30.92 -5.21
CA CYS A 17 2.60 30.76 -4.27
C CYS A 17 1.27 30.54 -5.00
N GLU A 18 0.50 29.51 -4.61
CA GLU A 18 -0.80 29.18 -5.19
C GLU A 18 -1.96 30.03 -4.62
N ALA A 19 -1.65 31.08 -3.85
CA ALA A 19 -2.66 32.01 -3.37
C ALA A 19 -3.07 32.99 -4.49
N PRO A 20 -4.36 33.35 -4.61
CA PRO A 20 -4.84 34.25 -5.66
C PRO A 20 -4.10 35.59 -5.66
N GLY A 21 -3.42 35.91 -6.77
CA GLY A 21 -2.73 37.19 -6.95
C GLY A 21 -1.36 37.30 -6.27
N CYS A 22 -0.86 36.23 -5.65
CA CYS A 22 0.48 36.22 -5.06
C CYS A 22 1.54 35.77 -6.09
N ARG A 23 2.71 36.41 -6.09
CA ARG A 23 3.88 36.04 -6.92
C ARG A 23 5.12 35.69 -6.09
N GLU A 24 4.95 35.57 -4.79
CA GLU A 24 6.03 35.18 -3.87
C GLU A 24 6.39 33.70 -4.06
N ALA A 25 7.56 33.30 -3.55
CA ALA A 25 8.02 31.92 -3.64
C ALA A 25 7.14 30.97 -2.78
N GLY A 26 6.69 29.88 -3.40
CA GLY A 26 5.92 28.81 -2.77
C GLY A 26 6.82 27.81 -2.04
N GLU A 27 7.28 28.19 -0.84
CA GLU A 27 8.27 27.41 -0.07
C GLU A 27 7.65 26.45 0.96
N PHE A 28 6.37 26.64 1.29
CA PHE A 28 5.67 25.89 2.33
C PHE A 28 4.56 25.04 1.72
N ARG A 29 4.53 23.76 2.07
CA ARG A 29 3.48 22.83 1.62
C ARG A 29 2.26 22.87 2.56
N ALA A 30 1.08 22.75 1.99
CA ALA A 30 -0.19 22.59 2.69
C ALA A 30 -1.02 21.47 2.04
N PRO A 31 -1.90 20.77 2.81
CA PRO A 31 -2.85 19.82 2.24
C PRO A 31 -3.74 20.45 1.16
N GLY A 32 -3.89 19.75 0.04
CA GLY A 32 -4.84 20.10 -1.02
C GLY A 32 -6.25 19.57 -0.75
N CYS A 33 -7.14 19.73 -1.73
CA CYS A 33 -8.53 19.27 -1.63
C CYS A 33 -8.65 17.74 -1.48
N ARG A 34 -7.72 16.99 -2.07
CA ARG A 34 -7.69 15.53 -1.97
C ARG A 34 -6.75 15.10 -0.82
N PRO A 35 -7.27 14.49 0.26
CA PRO A 35 -6.41 13.95 1.31
C PRO A 35 -5.64 12.72 0.80
N ASN A 36 -4.54 12.40 1.48
CA ASN A 36 -3.85 11.13 1.27
C ASN A 36 -4.71 9.97 1.76
N GLY A 37 -4.68 8.84 1.06
CA GLY A 37 -5.51 7.70 1.42
C GLY A 37 -5.04 6.41 0.78
N PHE A 38 -5.96 5.45 0.75
CA PHE A 38 -5.72 4.15 0.12
C PHE A 38 -5.33 4.27 -1.36
N ASP A 39 -5.99 5.19 -2.08
CA ASP A 39 -5.79 5.42 -3.52
C ASP A 39 -4.56 6.27 -3.86
N GLY A 40 -3.64 6.45 -2.90
CA GLY A 40 -2.34 7.08 -3.12
C GLY A 40 -2.12 8.40 -2.37
N PRO A 41 -1.04 9.12 -2.72
CA PRO A 41 -0.72 10.40 -2.09
C PRO A 41 -1.81 11.43 -2.39
N GLY A 42 -2.12 12.24 -1.39
CA GLY A 42 -3.02 13.38 -1.53
C GLY A 42 -2.39 14.48 -2.37
N ASP A 43 -3.22 15.46 -2.72
CA ASP A 43 -2.76 16.65 -3.41
C ASP A 43 -2.07 17.60 -2.42
N TRP A 44 -1.06 18.32 -2.90
CA TRP A 44 -0.33 19.30 -2.11
C TRP A 44 -0.38 20.65 -2.79
N ARG A 45 -0.57 21.70 -1.99
CA ARG A 45 -0.51 23.10 -2.42
C ARG A 45 0.73 23.77 -1.85
N TRP A 46 1.27 24.74 -2.58
CA TRP A 46 2.46 25.49 -2.20
C TRP A 46 2.15 26.95 -1.92
N PHE A 47 2.61 27.45 -0.78
CA PHE A 47 2.37 28.81 -0.32
C PHE A 47 3.65 29.51 0.14
N CYS A 48 3.63 30.85 0.11
CA CYS A 48 4.61 31.66 0.81
C CYS A 48 4.33 31.67 2.33
N LEU A 49 5.24 32.27 3.12
CA LEU A 49 5.13 32.27 4.59
C LEU A 49 3.84 32.94 5.10
N GLU A 50 3.35 33.96 4.41
CA GLU A 50 2.14 34.67 4.80
C GLU A 50 0.89 33.82 4.56
N HIS A 51 0.73 33.31 3.33
CA HIS A 51 -0.45 32.52 2.97
C HIS A 51 -0.49 31.14 3.64
N VAL A 52 0.65 30.52 3.97
CA VAL A 52 0.61 29.26 4.76
C VAL A 52 0.11 29.51 6.18
N ARG A 53 0.37 30.68 6.76
CA ARG A 53 -0.15 31.04 8.09
C ARG A 53 -1.65 31.29 8.05
N GLU A 54 -2.12 32.00 7.02
CA GLU A 54 -3.55 32.20 6.78
C GLU A 54 -4.26 30.86 6.57
N PHE A 55 -3.70 29.98 5.73
CA PHE A 55 -4.21 28.63 5.53
C PHE A 55 -4.29 27.85 6.85
N ASN A 56 -3.20 27.80 7.62
CA ASN A 56 -3.16 27.08 8.89
C ASN A 56 -4.13 27.64 9.94
N ALA A 57 -4.43 28.94 9.89
CA ALA A 57 -5.41 29.56 10.80
C ALA A 57 -6.85 29.14 10.49
N GLY A 58 -7.16 28.86 9.22
CA GLY A 58 -8.49 28.40 8.78
C GLY A 58 -8.62 26.89 8.59
N TYR A 59 -7.53 26.14 8.71
CA TYR A 59 -7.51 24.70 8.42
C TYR A 59 -8.06 23.88 9.60
N ASP A 60 -9.15 23.15 9.35
CA ASP A 60 -9.66 22.15 10.28
C ASP A 60 -9.29 20.75 9.78
N TRP A 61 -8.38 20.08 10.48
CA TRP A 61 -8.01 18.70 10.16
C TRP A 61 -9.14 17.70 10.47
N PHE A 62 -10.03 18.03 11.42
CA PHE A 62 -11.12 17.16 11.85
C PHE A 62 -12.39 17.32 11.02
N GLU A 63 -12.37 18.18 9.99
CA GLU A 63 -13.51 18.37 9.11
C GLU A 63 -13.96 17.05 8.47
N GLY A 64 -15.21 16.67 8.70
CA GLY A 64 -15.79 15.42 8.17
C GLY A 64 -15.53 14.17 9.02
N LEU A 65 -14.78 14.25 10.12
CA LEU A 65 -14.60 13.13 11.06
C LEU A 65 -15.77 13.03 12.04
N SER A 66 -16.13 11.80 12.41
CA SER A 66 -17.08 11.53 13.51
C SER A 66 -16.44 11.82 14.88
N PRO A 67 -17.23 12.09 15.94
CA PRO A 67 -16.71 12.28 17.29
C PRO A 67 -15.82 11.12 17.77
N GLU A 68 -16.17 9.89 17.41
CA GLU A 68 -15.40 8.69 17.74
C GLU A 68 -14.05 8.67 17.01
N GLU A 69 -14.03 9.07 15.74
CA GLU A 69 -12.80 9.18 14.96
C GLU A 69 -11.88 10.30 15.48
N ILE A 70 -12.46 11.44 15.87
CA ILE A 70 -11.74 12.55 16.52
C ILE A 70 -11.11 12.07 17.83
N LEU A 71 -11.88 11.39 18.68
CA LEU A 71 -11.37 10.86 19.95
C LEU A 71 -10.26 9.82 19.71
N ALA A 72 -10.44 8.96 18.71
CA ALA A 72 -9.43 7.98 18.32
C ALA A 72 -8.14 8.64 17.83
N ALA A 73 -8.23 9.71 17.05
CA ALA A 73 -7.09 10.48 16.54
C ALA A 73 -6.37 11.30 17.63
N GLN A 74 -7.10 11.82 18.62
CA GLN A 74 -6.54 12.55 19.76
C GLN A 74 -5.94 11.62 20.84
N SER A 75 -6.19 10.32 20.75
CA SER A 75 -5.70 9.37 21.73
C SER A 75 -4.16 9.37 21.81
N PRO A 76 -3.55 9.27 23.00
CA PRO A 76 -2.08 9.17 23.13
C PRO A 76 -1.48 7.96 22.40
N ILE A 77 -2.30 6.95 22.13
CA ILE A 77 -1.92 5.75 21.37
C ILE A 77 -2.23 5.88 19.86
N ALA A 78 -2.81 6.99 19.41
CA ALA A 78 -3.04 7.24 17.99
C ALA A 78 -1.71 7.18 17.23
N GLY A 79 -1.68 6.46 16.11
CA GLY A 79 -0.44 6.18 15.36
C GLY A 79 0.50 5.15 15.97
N TRP A 80 0.32 4.79 17.25
CA TRP A 80 1.09 3.76 17.97
C TRP A 80 0.31 2.47 18.23
N ARG A 81 -0.98 2.43 17.85
CA ARG A 81 -1.81 1.23 17.82
C ARG A 81 -1.21 0.22 16.85
N THR A 82 -0.26 -0.54 17.35
CA THR A 82 0.30 -1.71 16.69
C THR A 82 -0.19 -2.90 17.49
N GLU A 83 -0.91 -3.81 16.86
CA GLU A 83 -1.21 -5.10 17.49
C GLU A 83 0.11 -5.85 17.65
N SER A 84 0.64 -5.84 18.86
CA SER A 84 1.87 -6.56 19.22
C SER A 84 1.76 -8.01 18.79
N ARG A 85 2.69 -8.44 17.93
CA ARG A 85 2.71 -9.78 17.29
C ARG A 85 2.63 -10.94 18.30
N ALA A 86 3.04 -10.73 19.56
CA ALA A 86 2.96 -11.72 20.63
C ALA A 86 1.55 -11.89 21.25
N PHE A 87 0.64 -10.95 21.05
CA PHE A 87 -0.71 -10.94 21.66
C PHE A 87 -1.83 -11.04 20.61
N ARG A 88 -1.45 -11.42 19.39
CA ARG A 88 -2.34 -11.55 18.24
C ARG A 88 -3.06 -12.91 18.28
N PRO A 89 -4.40 -12.95 18.21
CA PRO A 89 -5.14 -14.22 18.23
C PRO A 89 -4.91 -15.06 16.96
N ASP A 90 -4.42 -14.45 15.89
CA ASP A 90 -4.12 -15.01 14.58
C ASP A 90 -2.69 -15.59 14.46
N THR A 91 -1.81 -15.38 15.45
CA THR A 91 -0.46 -15.98 15.41
C THR A 91 -0.47 -17.45 15.82
N HIS A 92 -0.07 -18.31 14.88
CA HIS A 92 0.16 -19.74 15.11
C HIS A 92 1.45 -20.01 15.90
N VAL A 93 1.68 -21.27 16.26
CA VAL A 93 2.72 -21.78 17.19
C VAL A 93 4.15 -21.29 16.88
N ASP A 94 4.44 -20.93 15.63
CA ASP A 94 5.77 -20.45 15.19
C ASP A 94 5.89 -18.92 15.07
N GLY A 95 4.86 -18.16 15.50
CA GLY A 95 4.86 -16.69 15.48
C GLY A 95 4.78 -16.05 14.09
N MET A 96 4.65 -16.84 13.02
CA MET A 96 4.47 -16.36 11.65
C MET A 96 2.98 -16.38 11.27
N PRO A 97 2.38 -15.23 10.86
CA PRO A 97 1.01 -15.20 10.35
C PRO A 97 0.88 -16.01 9.07
N ARG A 98 -0.29 -16.60 8.78
CA ARG A 98 -0.52 -17.19 7.45
C ARG A 98 -0.63 -16.04 6.45
N TRP A 99 -0.21 -16.27 5.20
CA TRP A 99 -0.39 -15.26 4.14
C TRP A 99 -1.85 -14.85 3.93
N ALA A 100 -2.81 -15.70 4.29
CA ALA A 100 -4.23 -15.41 4.20
C ALA A 100 -4.74 -14.45 5.29
N ASP A 101 -3.99 -14.28 6.37
CA ASP A 101 -4.39 -13.45 7.52
C ASP A 101 -3.96 -11.98 7.34
N TYR A 102 -3.16 -11.69 6.30
CA TYR A 102 -2.77 -10.33 5.97
C TYR A 102 -3.95 -9.58 5.36
N ALA A 103 -4.20 -8.37 5.88
CA ALA A 103 -5.05 -7.40 5.21
C ALA A 103 -4.38 -7.02 3.88
N ASP A 104 -4.91 -7.55 2.80
CA ASP A 104 -4.37 -7.39 1.45
C ASP A 104 -5.45 -6.78 0.53
N PRO A 105 -5.73 -5.47 0.65
CA PRO A 105 -6.82 -4.84 -0.09
C PRO A 105 -6.60 -4.81 -1.61
N LEU A 106 -5.34 -4.94 -2.05
CA LEU A 106 -4.98 -5.04 -3.47
C LEU A 106 -4.91 -6.49 -3.96
N ASP A 107 -5.17 -7.47 -3.08
CA ASP A 107 -5.09 -8.91 -3.35
C ASP A 107 -3.72 -9.36 -3.93
N ALA A 108 -2.66 -8.57 -3.70
CA ALA A 108 -1.34 -8.79 -4.28
C ALA A 108 -0.62 -10.01 -3.67
N ILE A 109 -0.83 -10.25 -2.38
CA ILE A 109 -0.28 -11.38 -1.62
C ILE A 109 -1.15 -12.60 -1.84
N SER A 110 -2.46 -12.44 -1.69
CA SER A 110 -3.45 -13.50 -1.74
C SER A 110 -3.61 -14.08 -3.16
N ALA A 111 -3.58 -13.26 -4.22
CA ALA A 111 -3.58 -13.76 -5.59
C ALA A 111 -2.33 -14.59 -5.90
N ARG A 112 -1.15 -14.14 -5.47
CA ARG A 112 0.10 -14.89 -5.63
C ARG A 112 0.06 -16.22 -4.89
N ALA A 113 -0.42 -16.20 -3.64
CA ALA A 113 -0.56 -17.41 -2.82
C ALA A 113 -1.53 -18.41 -3.46
N ARG A 114 -2.68 -17.95 -3.99
CA ARG A 114 -3.63 -18.80 -4.74
C ARG A 114 -2.98 -19.39 -6.00
N GLY A 115 -2.22 -18.60 -6.76
CA GLY A 115 -1.51 -19.07 -7.94
C GLY A 115 -0.47 -20.15 -7.64
N VAL A 116 0.30 -20.00 -6.55
CA VAL A 116 1.25 -21.04 -6.11
C VAL A 116 0.53 -22.33 -5.70
N ARG A 117 -0.58 -22.22 -4.95
CA ARG A 117 -1.39 -23.40 -4.57
C ARG A 117 -1.96 -24.12 -5.78
N SER A 118 -2.55 -23.39 -6.73
CA SER A 118 -3.14 -23.95 -7.94
C SER A 118 -2.11 -24.70 -8.81
N ARG A 119 -0.89 -24.16 -8.94
CA ARG A 119 0.21 -24.87 -9.62
C ARG A 119 0.60 -26.18 -8.92
N ALA A 120 0.78 -26.13 -7.60
CA ALA A 120 1.11 -27.33 -6.82
C ALA A 120 0.01 -28.40 -6.89
N GLU A 121 -1.26 -28.02 -6.85
CA GLU A 121 -2.40 -28.93 -7.04
C GLU A 121 -2.41 -29.56 -8.44
N ARG A 122 -2.09 -28.78 -9.47
CA ARG A 122 -2.00 -29.28 -10.84
C ARG A 122 -0.84 -30.26 -11.00
N GLU A 123 0.36 -29.91 -10.53
CA GLU A 123 1.51 -30.83 -10.50
C GLU A 123 1.18 -32.13 -9.75
N ALA A 124 0.53 -32.05 -8.59
CA ALA A 124 0.13 -33.22 -7.82
C ALA A 124 -0.89 -34.09 -8.57
N ARG A 125 -1.86 -33.49 -9.26
CA ARG A 125 -2.83 -34.21 -10.10
C ARG A 125 -2.14 -34.88 -11.30
N MET A 126 -1.17 -34.23 -11.93
CA MET A 126 -0.37 -34.79 -13.02
C MET A 126 0.44 -36.00 -12.54
N ALA A 127 1.11 -35.88 -11.39
CA ALA A 127 1.88 -36.96 -10.79
C ALA A 127 0.99 -38.14 -10.34
N ALA A 128 -0.18 -37.86 -9.77
CA ALA A 128 -1.15 -38.88 -9.36
C ALA A 128 -1.74 -39.66 -10.55
N SER A 129 -1.74 -39.08 -11.77
CA SER A 129 -2.19 -39.78 -12.98
C SER A 129 -1.26 -40.93 -13.39
N GLY A 130 -0.02 -40.97 -12.86
CA GLY A 130 0.99 -41.98 -13.18
C GLY A 130 1.50 -41.97 -14.62
N ARG A 131 1.02 -41.04 -15.46
CA ARG A 131 1.39 -40.92 -16.89
C ARG A 131 2.72 -40.22 -17.12
N PHE A 132 3.07 -39.32 -16.22
CA PHE A 132 4.27 -38.48 -16.33
C PHE A 132 4.99 -38.52 -14.99
N SER A 133 6.32 -38.57 -15.04
CA SER A 133 7.15 -38.34 -13.86
C SER A 133 6.97 -36.90 -13.34
N ARG A 134 7.44 -36.64 -12.13
CA ARG A 134 7.38 -35.29 -11.54
C ARG A 134 8.12 -34.26 -12.39
N GLU A 135 9.26 -34.63 -12.95
CA GLU A 135 10.09 -33.77 -13.81
C GLU A 135 9.38 -33.47 -15.13
N GLU A 136 8.74 -34.48 -15.74
CA GLU A 136 7.94 -34.30 -16.96
C GLU A 136 6.70 -33.45 -16.71
N ALA A 137 6.01 -33.61 -15.57
CA ALA A 137 4.88 -32.77 -15.20
C ALA A 137 5.28 -31.29 -15.04
N GLN A 138 6.43 -31.01 -14.42
CA GLN A 138 6.98 -29.64 -14.30
C GLN A 138 7.37 -29.05 -15.66
N ALA A 139 7.94 -29.86 -16.56
CA ALA A 139 8.27 -29.43 -17.92
C ALA A 139 6.99 -29.08 -18.71
N LEU A 140 5.97 -29.94 -18.66
CA LEU A 140 4.68 -29.70 -19.30
C LEU A 140 4.01 -28.42 -18.77
N GLU A 141 4.03 -28.21 -17.45
CA GLU A 141 3.49 -27.02 -16.81
C GLU A 141 4.23 -25.74 -17.25
N THR A 142 5.57 -25.79 -17.34
CA THR A 142 6.39 -24.68 -17.83
C THR A 142 6.07 -24.32 -19.29
N MET A 143 5.75 -25.32 -20.10
CA MET A 143 5.31 -25.15 -21.49
C MET A 143 3.82 -24.78 -21.63
N GLY A 144 3.06 -24.70 -20.53
CA GLY A 144 1.63 -24.39 -20.55
C GLY A 144 0.74 -25.55 -21.01
N LEU A 145 1.22 -26.79 -20.95
CA LEU A 145 0.53 -28.00 -21.42
C LEU A 145 -0.12 -28.78 -20.26
N GLY A 146 -1.28 -29.37 -20.53
CA GLY A 146 -2.07 -30.14 -19.56
C GLY A 146 -1.74 -31.65 -19.51
N SER A 147 -2.39 -32.37 -18.58
CA SER A 147 -2.25 -33.85 -18.42
C SER A 147 -2.87 -34.65 -19.55
N ASP A 148 -3.80 -34.02 -20.25
CA ASP A 148 -4.57 -34.56 -21.35
C ASP A 148 -3.85 -34.38 -22.71
N ILE A 149 -2.58 -33.95 -22.68
CA ILE A 149 -1.75 -33.84 -23.86
C ILE A 149 -1.41 -35.24 -24.41
N ASP A 150 -1.53 -35.40 -25.72
CA ASP A 150 -1.16 -36.60 -26.45
C ASP A 150 -0.28 -36.23 -27.67
N LYS A 151 0.32 -37.24 -28.31
CA LYS A 151 1.18 -37.04 -29.49
C LYS A 151 0.46 -36.32 -30.63
N THR A 152 -0.86 -36.45 -30.70
CA THR A 152 -1.70 -35.84 -31.73
C THR A 152 -1.90 -34.35 -31.51
N ARG A 153 -2.03 -33.92 -30.25
CA ARG A 153 -2.21 -32.52 -29.84
C ARG A 153 -0.90 -31.71 -29.78
N LEU A 154 0.26 -32.38 -29.78
CA LEU A 154 1.59 -31.76 -29.77
C LEU A 154 2.13 -31.41 -31.18
N ARG A 155 1.38 -31.71 -32.24
CA ARG A 155 1.79 -31.44 -33.63
C ARG A 155 1.47 -30.03 -34.09
#